data_AF-A0A517VP50-F1
#
_entry.id   AF-A0A517VP50-F1
#
_cell.length_a   1.000
_cell.length_b   1.000
_cell.length_c   1.000
_cell.angle_alpha   90.00
_cell.angle_beta   90.00
_cell.angle_gamma   90.00
#
_symmetry.space_group_name_H-M   'P 1'
#
loop_
_entity.id
_entity.type
_entity.pdbx_description
1 polymer ?
#
loop_
_entity_poly.entity_id
_entity_poly.type
_entity_poly.pdbx_seq_one_letter_code
_entity_poly.pdbx_strand_id
1 'polypeptide(L)'
;MLKLCYIHLLVLLLCMGCTTHAQPKEHANAESATNKQSTRPQSYEETLYELGAFPVNKLTKKYYDNGNPGQVYSMGRREDVHGWLSPYSIRTYSYLTLSEKRRYGIPKQPLSYKRYVSFLDVETYQRTEDPLLFAIIQFILKEFLYRKIKIENPEDFLKVYHAKMGLDNLVLWTLKGRGLSGPMVASLYQQYEDPLLLRYLPPIESGQTEYKVFLGKLLADKQIDAGLRFEAYTQLYCADKKTHLAGYKAFIIQSINQLSDWDDRYHMNEALLSIGDEESTKVVNQSLLNDPVAEVREAILHDLKEQDRVDEFIETIYQLSLGKGKKCSGVSMNRMMILEGETEISHDLREYLRWAQQKKNLKQETHIKIHSALEALTREKPNSPYEIYGDGDSFEENKKKRSVNEPART
;
A
#
# COMPACT_ATOMS: atom_id res chain seq x y z
N MET A 1 -44.72 11.37 37.31
CA MET A 1 -44.24 11.21 38.71
C MET A 1 -42.73 11.04 38.66
N LEU A 2 -42.01 12.14 38.86
CA LEU A 2 -41.00 12.33 39.92
C LEU A 2 -39.89 11.26 39.90
N LYS A 3 -38.71 11.58 39.34
CA LYS A 3 -37.56 12.19 40.05
C LYS A 3 -37.10 11.32 41.23
N LEU A 4 -35.96 10.65 41.07
CA LEU A 4 -34.86 10.47 42.04
C LEU A 4 -34.04 9.25 41.58
N CYS A 5 -32.81 9.46 41.08
CA CYS A 5 -31.67 8.53 41.18
C CYS A 5 -30.47 9.03 40.33
N TYR A 6 -30.05 10.28 40.53
CA TYR A 6 -28.86 10.83 39.86
C TYR A 6 -28.08 11.80 40.75
N ILE A 7 -27.78 11.40 42.00
CA ILE A 7 -26.84 12.10 42.88
C ILE A 7 -26.23 11.07 43.83
N HIS A 8 -25.34 10.18 43.37
CA HIS A 8 -24.50 9.35 44.27
C HIS A 8 -23.08 9.08 43.70
N LEU A 9 -22.61 9.87 42.73
CA LEU A 9 -21.29 9.69 42.09
C LEU A 9 -20.38 10.93 42.20
N LEU A 10 -20.45 11.70 43.29
CA LEU A 10 -19.61 12.91 43.41
C LEU A 10 -19.29 13.35 44.85
N VAL A 11 -18.92 12.43 45.76
CA VAL A 11 -18.30 12.78 47.06
C VAL A 11 -17.36 11.66 47.55
N LEU A 12 -16.33 11.31 46.77
CA LEU A 12 -15.25 10.42 47.24
C LEU A 12 -13.89 10.83 46.65
N LEU A 13 -13.64 12.14 46.65
CA LEU A 13 -12.33 12.77 46.46
C LEU A 13 -12.24 13.89 47.50
N LEU A 14 -11.11 13.94 48.21
CA LEU A 14 -10.70 14.90 49.26
C LEU A 14 -10.98 14.45 50.70
N CYS A 15 -10.03 13.71 51.29
CA CYS A 15 -9.45 13.96 52.62
C CYS A 15 -8.39 12.89 52.95
N MET A 16 -7.33 13.32 53.64
CA MET A 16 -6.13 12.59 54.12
C MET A 16 -4.93 12.66 53.14
N GLY A 17 -3.85 13.38 53.41
CA GLY A 17 -3.47 14.15 54.60
C GLY A 17 -2.04 14.70 54.40
N CYS A 18 -1.87 16.00 54.67
CA CYS A 18 -0.59 16.70 54.73
C CYS A 18 0.11 16.51 56.08
N THR A 19 1.37 16.97 56.10
CA THR A 19 2.32 17.24 57.22
C THR A 19 3.32 16.10 57.47
N THR A 20 4.64 16.33 57.49
CA THR A 20 5.40 17.43 58.14
C THR A 20 6.74 17.79 57.45
N HIS A 21 7.14 19.05 57.63
CA HIS A 21 8.42 19.70 57.31
C HIS A 21 9.67 19.06 57.92
N ALA A 22 10.82 19.20 57.23
CA ALA A 22 12.00 19.96 57.71
C ALA A 22 13.16 19.95 56.68
N GLN A 23 13.57 21.13 56.22
CA GLN A 23 14.94 21.40 55.75
C GLN A 23 15.80 21.83 56.94
N PRO A 24 17.12 21.60 56.88
CA PRO A 24 18.03 22.75 56.93
C PRO A 24 19.12 22.74 55.86
N LYS A 25 19.66 23.94 55.62
CA LYS A 25 20.66 24.32 54.60
C LYS A 25 22.10 23.91 54.94
N GLU A 26 22.89 23.84 53.85
CA GLU A 26 24.31 24.18 53.69
C GLU A 26 25.39 23.35 54.40
N HIS A 27 26.21 22.64 53.62
CA HIS A 27 27.61 23.04 53.38
C HIS A 27 28.16 22.36 52.12
N ALA A 28 28.92 23.15 51.36
CA ALA A 28 29.67 22.74 50.18
C ALA A 28 30.79 21.75 50.52
N ASN A 29 31.02 20.77 49.65
CA ASN A 29 32.35 20.46 49.14
C ASN A 29 32.22 19.61 47.87
N ALA A 30 32.80 20.13 46.79
CA ALA A 30 33.06 19.40 45.57
C ALA A 30 34.17 18.38 45.84
N GLU A 31 33.92 17.11 45.51
CA GLU A 31 34.98 16.24 44.99
C GLU A 31 34.35 15.18 44.08
N SER A 32 34.66 15.34 42.81
CA SER A 32 34.33 14.44 41.73
C SER A 32 35.02 13.09 41.92
N ALA A 33 34.24 12.01 41.95
CA ALA A 33 34.72 10.69 41.58
C ALA A 33 33.79 10.10 40.51
N THR A 34 34.18 10.37 39.27
CA THR A 34 33.82 9.73 38.02
C THR A 34 33.21 8.33 38.15
N ASN A 35 31.91 8.22 37.91
CA ASN A 35 31.33 7.03 37.31
C ASN A 35 31.10 7.33 35.83
N LYS A 36 32.08 6.98 35.00
CA LYS A 36 32.02 7.08 33.53
C LYS A 36 30.98 6.09 33.02
N GLN A 37 29.73 6.53 32.97
CA GLN A 37 28.74 5.92 32.08
C GLN A 37 28.94 6.57 30.70
N SER A 38 29.74 5.90 29.88
CA SER A 38 29.98 6.27 28.49
C SER A 38 28.73 5.97 27.67
N THR A 39 27.99 7.01 27.32
CA THR A 39 27.09 7.02 26.15
C THR A 39 27.11 8.42 25.57
N ARG A 40 27.92 8.64 24.53
CA ARG A 40 27.67 9.77 23.62
C ARG A 40 26.24 9.58 23.10
N PRO A 41 25.35 10.58 23.18
CA PRO A 41 24.13 10.52 22.39
C PRO A 41 24.56 10.44 20.93
N GLN A 42 24.35 9.30 20.27
CA GLN A 42 24.47 9.22 18.81
C GLN A 42 23.53 10.27 18.24
N SER A 43 24.03 11.16 17.39
CA SER A 43 23.13 12.12 16.75
C SER A 43 22.13 11.36 15.86
N TYR A 44 20.91 11.85 15.69
CA TYR A 44 19.94 11.21 14.81
C TYR A 44 20.49 11.07 13.38
N GLU A 45 21.35 11.99 12.93
CA GLU A 45 22.05 11.87 11.64
C GLU A 45 22.99 10.65 11.59
N GLU A 46 23.75 10.37 12.66
CA GLU A 46 24.60 9.18 12.73
C GLU A 46 23.76 7.90 12.65
N THR A 47 22.59 7.88 13.30
CA THR A 47 21.64 6.77 13.21
C THR A 47 21.10 6.60 11.78
N LEU A 48 20.74 7.70 11.11
CA LEU A 48 20.28 7.68 9.72
C LEU A 48 21.38 7.15 8.78
N TYR A 49 22.64 7.55 8.97
CA TYR A 49 23.76 6.98 8.22
C TYR A 49 23.99 5.49 8.51
N GLU A 50 23.84 5.07 9.77
CA GLU A 50 23.94 3.66 10.17
C GLU A 50 22.88 2.80 9.48
N LEU A 51 21.64 3.30 9.39
CA LEU A 51 20.54 2.68 8.64
C LEU A 51 20.79 2.61 7.12
N GLY A 52 21.76 3.38 6.61
CA GLY A 52 22.02 3.54 5.18
C GLY A 52 21.09 4.52 4.48
N ALA A 53 20.45 5.43 5.24
CA ALA A 53 19.76 6.59 4.70
C ALA A 53 20.78 7.60 4.16
N PHE A 54 20.32 8.55 3.36
CA PHE A 54 21.20 9.54 2.76
C PHE A 54 20.54 10.93 2.70
N PRO A 55 21.24 12.01 3.07
CA PRO A 55 20.63 13.33 3.08
C PRO A 55 20.58 13.89 1.65
N VAL A 56 19.45 14.51 1.32
CA VAL A 56 19.17 15.03 -0.02
C VAL A 56 20.16 16.11 -0.43
N ASN A 57 20.60 16.95 0.51
CA ASN A 57 21.55 18.03 0.25
C ASN A 57 22.96 17.56 -0.15
N LYS A 58 23.28 16.26 0.01
CA LYS A 58 24.55 15.66 -0.42
C LYS A 58 24.44 14.90 -1.74
N LEU A 59 23.27 14.88 -2.38
CA LEU A 59 23.09 14.27 -3.70
C LEU A 59 23.81 15.13 -4.75
N THR A 60 24.71 14.51 -5.51
CA THR A 60 25.44 15.19 -6.60
C THR A 60 24.70 15.09 -7.94
N LYS A 61 23.85 14.08 -8.09
CA LYS A 61 23.07 13.84 -9.30
C LYS A 61 21.81 14.68 -9.29
N LYS A 62 21.47 15.29 -10.43
CA LYS A 62 20.15 15.89 -10.65
C LYS A 62 19.07 14.79 -10.71
N TYR A 63 17.95 15.03 -10.06
CA TYR A 63 16.77 14.16 -10.03
C TYR A 63 15.53 15.01 -10.33
N TYR A 64 14.40 14.37 -10.62
CA TYR A 64 13.15 15.09 -10.89
C TYR A 64 12.78 15.96 -9.66
N ASP A 65 12.85 17.27 -9.83
CA ASP A 65 12.56 18.28 -8.83
C ASP A 65 11.32 19.07 -9.24
N ASN A 66 10.17 18.73 -8.67
CA ASN A 66 8.97 19.54 -8.84
C ASN A 66 8.96 20.77 -7.90
N GLY A 67 10.11 21.43 -7.68
CA GLY A 67 10.09 22.85 -7.33
C GLY A 67 10.90 23.38 -6.14
N ASN A 68 11.74 22.62 -5.42
CA ASN A 68 12.61 23.21 -4.37
C ASN A 68 13.97 22.52 -4.23
N PRO A 69 15.10 23.26 -4.16
CA PRO A 69 16.40 22.72 -3.80
C PRO A 69 16.37 22.00 -2.45
N GLY A 70 16.95 20.80 -2.36
CA GLY A 70 17.03 20.03 -1.11
C GLY A 70 15.81 19.13 -0.81
N GLN A 71 14.88 18.97 -1.76
CA GLN A 71 13.74 18.06 -1.67
C GLN A 71 13.68 17.16 -2.89
N VAL A 72 13.24 15.92 -2.71
CA VAL A 72 13.12 14.94 -3.82
C VAL A 72 11.65 14.66 -4.05
N TYR A 73 11.20 14.78 -5.31
CA TYR A 73 9.85 14.42 -5.72
C TYR A 73 9.88 13.27 -6.72
N SER A 74 8.86 12.43 -6.67
CA SER A 74 8.54 11.45 -7.71
C SER A 74 7.06 11.60 -8.02
N MET A 75 6.74 11.91 -9.29
CA MET A 75 5.36 11.98 -9.78
C MET A 75 4.45 12.88 -8.91
N GLY A 76 4.96 14.04 -8.51
CA GLY A 76 4.21 15.01 -7.68
C GLY A 76 4.14 14.68 -6.18
N ARG A 77 4.70 13.55 -5.72
CA ARG A 77 4.80 13.20 -4.30
C ARG A 77 6.21 13.41 -3.78
N ARG A 78 6.32 13.92 -2.56
CA ARG A 78 7.61 14.09 -1.89
C ARG A 78 8.12 12.73 -1.40
N GLU A 79 9.34 12.37 -1.81
CA GLU A 79 9.99 11.10 -1.49
C GLU A 79 10.90 11.17 -0.27
N ASP A 80 11.48 12.34 -0.01
CA ASP A 80 12.29 12.56 1.18
C ASP A 80 11.43 12.77 2.43
N VAL A 81 11.93 12.28 3.56
CA VAL A 81 11.35 12.49 4.88
C VAL A 81 12.29 13.43 5.62
N HIS A 82 11.86 14.67 5.81
CA HIS A 82 12.64 15.73 6.46
C HIS A 82 14.05 15.92 5.89
N GLY A 83 14.20 15.88 4.56
CA GLY A 83 15.49 16.08 3.89
C GLY A 83 16.36 14.82 3.80
N TRP A 84 15.83 13.66 4.18
CA TRP A 84 16.52 12.37 4.09
C TRP A 84 15.78 11.38 3.18
N LEU A 85 16.55 10.64 2.39
CA LEU A 85 16.04 9.53 1.61
C LEU A 85 16.18 8.22 2.39
N SER A 86 15.13 7.40 2.33
CA SER A 86 15.12 6.11 3.01
C SER A 86 16.18 5.15 2.46
N PRO A 87 16.68 4.21 3.27
CA PRO A 87 17.64 3.21 2.80
C PRO A 87 17.10 2.40 1.60
N TYR A 88 15.80 2.09 1.58
CA TYR A 88 15.15 1.46 0.42
C TYR A 88 15.29 2.32 -0.84
N SER A 89 14.92 3.60 -0.76
CA SER A 89 14.97 4.52 -1.91
C SER A 89 16.38 4.62 -2.48
N ILE A 90 17.39 4.72 -1.60
CA ILE A 90 18.80 4.85 -2.00
C ILE A 90 19.37 3.60 -2.65
N ARG A 91 18.89 2.41 -2.25
CA ARG A 91 19.29 1.15 -2.88
C ARG A 91 18.66 0.97 -4.24
N THR A 92 17.34 1.12 -4.30
CA THR A 92 16.50 0.77 -5.45
C THR A 92 16.60 1.78 -6.57
N TYR A 93 16.61 3.07 -6.23
CA TYR A 93 16.57 4.13 -7.23
C TYR A 93 17.96 4.69 -7.54
N SER A 94 18.03 5.40 -8.66
CA SER A 94 19.25 5.92 -9.24
C SER A 94 19.62 7.31 -8.70
N TYR A 95 19.56 7.50 -7.37
CA TYR A 95 19.92 8.76 -6.69
C TYR A 95 21.43 8.95 -6.54
N LEU A 96 22.16 7.86 -6.30
CA LEU A 96 23.63 7.86 -6.19
C LEU A 96 24.24 7.13 -7.38
N THR A 97 25.37 7.65 -7.87
CA THR A 97 26.24 6.97 -8.83
C THR A 97 26.85 5.71 -8.22
N LEU A 98 27.37 4.81 -9.07
CA LEU A 98 28.05 3.59 -8.59
C LEU A 98 29.29 3.91 -7.74
N SER A 99 30.05 4.96 -8.08
CA SER A 99 31.21 5.39 -7.32
C SER A 99 30.82 5.93 -5.94
N GLU A 100 29.74 6.71 -5.85
CA GLU A 100 29.19 7.18 -4.56
C GLU A 100 28.67 6.03 -3.71
N LYS A 101 27.90 5.09 -4.31
CA LYS A 101 27.43 3.90 -3.58
C LYS A 101 28.61 3.12 -2.98
N ARG A 102 29.69 2.92 -3.74
CA ARG A 102 30.93 2.29 -3.23
C ARG A 102 31.58 3.11 -2.12
N ARG A 103 31.73 4.43 -2.31
CA ARG A 103 32.35 5.34 -1.33
C ARG A 103 31.63 5.34 0.02
N TYR A 104 30.30 5.31 0.01
CA TYR A 104 29.47 5.33 1.22
C TYR A 104 29.12 3.94 1.77
N GLY A 105 29.52 2.87 1.08
CA GLY A 105 29.22 1.49 1.46
C GLY A 105 27.73 1.16 1.36
N ILE A 106 27.08 1.56 0.28
CA ILE A 106 25.66 1.33 -0.01
C ILE A 106 25.54 0.20 -1.04
N PRO A 107 24.68 -0.82 -0.82
CA PRO A 107 23.79 -0.97 0.31
C PRO A 107 24.53 -1.31 1.61
N LYS A 108 24.08 -0.72 2.74
CA LYS A 108 24.51 -1.17 4.07
C LYS A 108 23.98 -2.57 4.37
N GLN A 109 24.75 -3.35 5.12
CA GLN A 109 24.27 -4.62 5.67
C GLN A 109 23.11 -4.36 6.63
N PRO A 110 22.11 -5.26 6.73
CA PRO A 110 21.04 -5.12 7.71
C PRO A 110 21.62 -5.05 9.12
N LEU A 111 21.04 -4.21 9.97
CA LEU A 111 21.37 -4.21 11.40
C LEU A 111 20.74 -5.43 12.09
N SER A 112 21.17 -5.74 13.31
CA SER A 112 20.49 -6.75 14.11
C SER A 112 19.09 -6.28 14.52
N TYR A 113 18.17 -7.22 14.78
CA TYR A 113 16.81 -6.92 15.24
C TYR A 113 16.83 -5.98 16.46
N LYS A 114 17.61 -6.33 17.49
CA LYS A 114 17.78 -5.53 18.71
C LYS A 114 18.29 -4.12 18.41
N ARG A 115 19.18 -3.97 17.43
CA ARG A 115 19.72 -2.65 17.06
C ARG A 115 18.64 -1.79 16.41
N TYR A 116 17.85 -2.32 15.49
CA TYR A 116 16.71 -1.60 14.94
C TYR A 116 15.68 -1.20 16.01
N VAL A 117 15.31 -2.13 16.90
CA VAL A 117 14.33 -1.85 17.97
C VAL A 117 14.85 -0.78 18.93
N SER A 118 16.16 -0.73 19.20
CA SER A 118 16.76 0.30 20.04
C SER A 118 16.63 1.73 19.49
N PHE A 119 16.36 1.87 18.19
CA PHE A 119 16.11 3.16 17.55
C PHE A 119 14.63 3.55 17.48
N LEU A 120 13.71 2.64 17.83
CA LEU A 120 12.28 2.93 17.91
C LEU A 120 11.94 3.65 19.23
N ASP A 121 12.48 4.85 19.42
CA ASP A 121 12.26 5.67 20.62
C ASP A 121 10.98 6.52 20.50
N VAL A 122 9.84 5.83 20.58
CA VAL A 122 8.52 6.43 20.41
C VAL A 122 8.19 7.42 21.54
N GLU A 123 8.61 7.13 22.77
CA GLU A 123 8.35 8.02 23.90
C GLU A 123 9.08 9.36 23.76
N THR A 124 10.34 9.35 23.31
CA THR A 124 11.07 10.59 23.04
C THR A 124 10.45 11.35 21.87
N TYR A 125 10.00 10.64 20.84
CA TYR A 125 9.29 11.29 19.72
C TYR A 125 8.03 12.01 20.20
N GLN A 126 7.16 11.36 20.97
CA GLN A 126 5.91 11.99 21.47
C GLN A 126 6.16 13.22 22.35
N ARG A 127 7.35 13.35 22.95
CA ARG A 127 7.71 14.52 23.77
C ARG A 127 8.36 15.63 22.95
N THR A 128 9.10 15.30 21.90
CA THR A 128 9.96 16.24 21.17
C THR A 128 9.41 16.61 19.80
N GLU A 129 8.59 15.74 19.20
CA GLU A 129 8.17 15.78 17.80
C GLU A 129 9.35 15.96 16.83
N ASP A 130 10.52 15.38 17.18
CA ASP A 130 11.75 15.57 16.41
C ASP A 130 11.63 14.94 15.01
N PRO A 131 11.85 15.73 13.93
CA PRO A 131 11.66 15.27 12.56
C PRO A 131 12.67 14.19 12.12
N LEU A 132 13.88 14.19 12.66
CA LEU A 132 14.87 13.15 12.34
C LEU A 132 14.54 11.85 13.08
N LEU A 133 14.02 11.94 14.31
CA LEU A 133 13.53 10.76 15.01
C LEU A 133 12.30 10.15 14.30
N PHE A 134 11.38 10.98 13.80
CA PHE A 134 10.30 10.52 12.92
C PHE A 134 10.84 9.77 11.70
N ALA A 135 11.83 10.35 11.00
CA ALA A 135 12.45 9.74 9.84
C ALA A 135 13.12 8.40 10.18
N ILE A 136 13.82 8.31 11.30
CA ILE A 136 14.42 7.07 11.81
C ILE A 136 13.34 5.99 12.00
N ILE A 137 12.28 6.29 12.74
CA ILE A 137 11.19 5.33 13.02
C ILE A 137 10.55 4.85 11.71
N GLN A 138 10.20 5.78 10.82
CA GLN A 138 9.61 5.44 9.53
C GLN A 138 10.55 4.59 8.66
N PHE A 139 11.86 4.91 8.63
CA PHE A 139 12.84 4.17 7.84
C PHE A 139 13.09 2.77 8.39
N ILE A 140 13.03 2.58 9.71
CA ILE A 140 13.11 1.25 10.31
C ILE A 140 11.92 0.40 9.87
N LEU A 141 10.70 0.93 9.94
CA LEU A 141 9.51 0.21 9.46
C LEU A 141 9.64 -0.16 7.98
N LYS A 142 10.08 0.78 7.13
CA LYS A 142 10.35 0.52 5.70
C LYS A 142 11.42 -0.55 5.50
N GLU A 143 12.50 -0.56 6.28
CA GLU A 143 13.51 -1.61 6.20
C GLU A 143 12.93 -2.98 6.54
N PHE A 144 12.15 -3.10 7.61
CA PHE A 144 11.48 -4.36 7.94
C PHE A 144 10.50 -4.79 6.86
N LEU A 145 9.72 -3.86 6.29
CA LEU A 145 8.74 -4.15 5.25
C LEU A 145 9.39 -4.61 3.94
N TYR A 146 10.41 -3.89 3.46
CA TYR A 146 11.00 -4.11 2.13
C TYR A 146 12.13 -5.14 2.13
N ARG A 147 12.94 -5.24 3.19
CA ARG A 147 13.97 -6.29 3.30
C ARG A 147 13.44 -7.60 3.89
N LYS A 148 12.17 -7.63 4.32
CA LYS A 148 11.53 -8.79 4.95
C LYS A 148 12.32 -9.32 6.17
N ILE A 149 12.92 -8.43 6.95
CA ILE A 149 13.70 -8.77 8.16
C ILE A 149 12.82 -9.51 9.17
N LYS A 150 13.28 -10.63 9.75
CA LYS A 150 12.49 -11.39 10.72
C LYS A 150 12.06 -10.49 11.90
N ILE A 151 10.77 -10.54 12.24
CA ILE A 151 10.20 -9.88 13.42
C ILE A 151 10.20 -10.89 14.56
N GLU A 152 10.94 -10.60 15.63
CA GLU A 152 11.01 -11.48 16.80
C GLU A 152 9.84 -11.23 17.76
N ASN A 153 9.46 -9.96 17.95
CA ASN A 153 8.35 -9.52 18.79
C ASN A 153 7.50 -8.44 18.09
N PRO A 154 6.22 -8.69 17.79
CA PRO A 154 5.32 -7.71 17.18
C PRO A 154 5.07 -6.46 18.05
N GLU A 155 5.09 -6.60 19.37
CA GLU A 155 4.82 -5.52 20.32
C GLU A 155 5.84 -4.36 20.21
N ASP A 156 7.08 -4.68 19.81
CA ASP A 156 8.12 -3.67 19.56
C ASP A 156 7.76 -2.72 18.42
N PHE A 157 6.83 -3.09 17.55
CA PHE A 157 6.30 -2.24 16.49
C PHE A 157 4.93 -1.66 16.83
N LEU A 158 4.09 -2.41 17.57
CA LEU A 158 2.77 -1.91 17.99
C LEU A 158 2.86 -0.67 18.88
N LYS A 159 3.94 -0.48 19.65
CA LYS A 159 4.17 0.80 20.36
C LYS A 159 4.10 2.03 19.43
N VAL A 160 4.49 1.91 18.16
CA VAL A 160 4.38 2.99 17.17
C VAL A 160 2.91 3.23 16.76
N TYR A 161 2.13 2.15 16.63
CA TYR A 161 0.69 2.23 16.36
C TYR A 161 -0.06 2.86 17.54
N HIS A 162 0.24 2.43 18.77
CA HIS A 162 -0.33 3.00 19.99
C HIS A 162 -0.05 4.50 20.14
N ALA A 163 1.08 4.98 19.62
CA ALA A 163 1.46 6.37 19.69
C ALA A 163 0.74 7.30 18.70
N LYS A 164 0.02 6.75 17.71
CA LYS A 164 -0.78 7.52 16.74
C LYS A 164 0.00 8.64 16.03
N MET A 165 1.26 8.38 15.73
CA MET A 165 2.15 9.36 15.06
C MET A 165 1.99 9.41 13.52
N GLY A 166 0.88 8.91 12.97
CA GLY A 166 0.64 8.90 11.52
C GLY A 166 1.41 7.84 10.73
N LEU A 167 1.96 6.82 11.42
CA LEU A 167 2.63 5.67 10.81
C LEU A 167 1.80 4.38 10.91
N ASP A 168 0.54 4.47 11.33
CA ASP A 168 -0.36 3.35 11.63
C ASP A 168 -0.42 2.30 10.50
N ASN A 169 -0.72 2.76 9.28
CA ASN A 169 -0.81 1.89 8.11
C ASN A 169 0.52 1.17 7.81
N LEU A 170 1.64 1.87 7.98
CA LEU A 170 2.97 1.30 7.74
C LEU A 170 3.33 0.25 8.80
N VAL A 171 2.94 0.48 10.07
CA VAL A 171 3.11 -0.52 11.15
C VAL A 171 2.30 -1.76 10.85
N LEU A 172 1.00 -1.61 10.58
CA LEU A 172 0.11 -2.74 10.30
C LEU A 172 0.56 -3.52 9.06
N TRP A 173 1.00 -2.84 8.00
CA TRP A 173 1.55 -3.49 6.82
C TRP A 173 2.87 -4.21 7.08
N THR A 174 3.73 -3.65 7.93
CA THR A 174 4.99 -4.29 8.34
C THR A 174 4.73 -5.61 9.07
N LEU A 175 3.69 -5.64 9.91
CA LEU A 175 3.29 -6.80 10.72
C LEU A 175 2.35 -7.80 10.01
N LYS A 176 1.71 -7.41 8.91
CA LYS A 176 0.78 -8.26 8.13
C LYS A 176 1.48 -9.57 7.74
N GLY A 177 0.91 -10.70 8.19
CA GLY A 177 1.45 -12.05 7.96
C GLY A 177 2.80 -12.34 8.64
N ARG A 178 3.25 -11.47 9.55
CA ARG A 178 4.60 -11.51 10.16
C ARG A 178 4.57 -11.30 11.68
N GLY A 179 3.42 -11.56 12.31
CA GLY A 179 3.26 -11.53 13.76
C GLY A 179 2.00 -10.81 14.24
N LEU A 180 1.26 -10.10 13.37
CA LEU A 180 -0.05 -9.57 13.73
C LEU A 180 -1.08 -10.71 13.82
N SER A 181 -1.52 -11.07 15.02
CA SER A 181 -2.49 -12.15 15.24
C SER A 181 -3.94 -11.65 15.32
N GLY A 182 -4.90 -12.54 15.08
CA GLY A 182 -6.34 -12.23 15.14
C GLY A 182 -6.77 -11.63 16.48
N PRO A 183 -6.40 -12.26 17.62
CA PRO A 183 -6.66 -11.71 18.95
C PRO A 183 -6.05 -10.32 19.18
N MET A 184 -4.86 -10.05 18.65
CA MET A 184 -4.25 -8.71 18.73
C MET A 184 -5.07 -7.68 17.97
N VAL A 185 -5.48 -7.98 16.73
CA VAL A 185 -6.33 -7.06 15.94
C VAL A 185 -7.67 -6.83 16.62
N ALA A 186 -8.32 -7.88 17.14
CA ALA A 186 -9.58 -7.76 17.85
C ALA A 186 -9.46 -6.89 19.11
N SER A 187 -8.40 -7.07 19.90
CA SER A 187 -8.14 -6.28 21.11
C SER A 187 -7.86 -4.82 20.78
N LEU A 188 -7.01 -4.56 19.76
CA LEU A 188 -6.73 -3.20 19.29
C LEU A 188 -8.00 -2.52 18.78
N TYR A 189 -8.85 -3.23 18.03
CA TYR A 189 -10.09 -2.66 17.52
C TYR A 189 -11.08 -2.34 18.64
N GLN A 190 -11.21 -3.21 19.65
CA GLN A 190 -12.03 -2.92 20.82
C GLN A 190 -11.52 -1.72 21.63
N GLN A 191 -10.20 -1.51 21.65
CA GLN A 191 -9.59 -0.40 22.39
C GLN A 191 -9.71 0.94 21.66
N TYR A 192 -9.50 0.95 20.34
CA TYR A 192 -9.36 2.18 19.56
C TYR A 192 -10.52 2.46 18.61
N GLU A 193 -11.37 1.47 18.35
CA GLU A 193 -12.46 1.52 17.35
C GLU A 193 -11.97 1.97 15.96
N ASP A 194 -10.69 1.73 15.64
CA ASP A 194 -10.03 2.19 14.43
C ASP A 194 -10.36 1.26 13.23
N PRO A 195 -11.13 1.71 12.23
CA PRO A 195 -11.53 0.88 11.09
C PRO A 195 -10.35 0.40 10.25
N LEU A 196 -9.20 1.08 10.30
CA LEU A 196 -8.00 0.69 9.55
C LEU A 196 -7.54 -0.73 9.92
N LEU A 197 -7.69 -1.12 11.19
CA LEU A 197 -7.33 -2.46 11.67
C LEU A 197 -8.06 -3.58 10.91
N LEU A 198 -9.28 -3.32 10.45
CA LEU A 198 -10.09 -4.29 9.75
C LEU A 198 -9.56 -4.60 8.33
N ARG A 199 -8.71 -3.74 7.76
CA ARG A 199 -7.97 -4.00 6.49
C ARG A 199 -6.79 -4.98 6.68
N TYR A 200 -6.47 -5.31 7.92
CA TYR A 200 -5.31 -6.11 8.30
C TYR A 200 -5.68 -7.36 9.09
N LEU A 201 -6.93 -7.83 8.96
CA LEU A 201 -7.41 -9.04 9.61
C LEU A 201 -6.59 -10.26 9.15
N PRO A 202 -5.91 -10.98 10.07
CA PRO A 202 -5.17 -12.17 9.71
C PRO A 202 -6.09 -13.40 9.59
N PRO A 203 -5.64 -14.48 8.94
CA PRO A 203 -6.34 -15.76 8.93
C PRO A 203 -6.62 -16.30 10.33
N ILE A 204 -7.73 -17.01 10.49
CA ILE A 204 -8.10 -17.66 11.75
C ILE A 204 -7.17 -18.85 11.99
N GLU A 205 -6.41 -18.82 13.08
CA GLU A 205 -5.57 -19.96 13.49
C GLU A 205 -6.36 -20.95 14.38
N SER A 206 -5.82 -22.16 14.53
CA SER A 206 -6.43 -23.20 15.36
C SER A 206 -6.62 -22.73 16.80
N GLY A 207 -7.81 -22.96 17.36
CA GLY A 207 -8.14 -22.59 18.75
C GLY A 207 -8.60 -21.14 18.95
N GLN A 208 -8.62 -20.29 17.92
CA GLN A 208 -9.02 -18.87 18.04
C GLN A 208 -10.55 -18.67 17.99
N THR A 209 -11.29 -19.31 18.89
CA THR A 209 -12.77 -19.23 18.92
C THR A 209 -13.29 -17.82 19.15
N GLU A 210 -12.65 -17.05 20.03
CA GLU A 210 -13.04 -15.66 20.34
C GLU A 210 -12.85 -14.73 19.13
N TYR A 211 -11.76 -14.92 18.38
CA TYR A 211 -11.52 -14.17 17.15
C TYR A 211 -12.58 -14.49 16.09
N LYS A 212 -12.96 -15.77 15.95
CA LYS A 212 -14.07 -16.16 15.06
C LYS A 212 -15.39 -15.49 15.46
N VAL A 213 -15.69 -15.41 16.76
CA VAL A 213 -16.88 -14.70 17.28
C VAL A 213 -16.80 -13.20 16.97
N PHE A 214 -15.63 -12.58 17.15
CA PHE A 214 -15.39 -11.18 16.80
C PHE A 214 -15.68 -10.91 15.32
N LEU A 215 -15.12 -11.70 14.40
CA LEU A 215 -15.39 -11.58 12.97
C LEU A 215 -16.88 -11.73 12.63
N GLY A 216 -17.58 -12.66 13.29
CA GLY A 216 -19.02 -12.84 13.14
C GLY A 216 -19.84 -11.62 13.58
N LYS A 217 -19.40 -10.93 14.65
CA LYS A 217 -20.03 -9.67 15.09
C LYS A 217 -19.81 -8.56 14.08
N LEU A 218 -18.59 -8.40 13.55
CA LEU A 218 -18.30 -7.39 12.52
C LEU A 218 -19.19 -7.57 11.29
N LEU A 219 -19.35 -8.83 10.84
CA LEU A 219 -20.19 -9.14 9.68
C LEU A 219 -21.67 -8.74 9.88
N ALA A 220 -22.18 -8.89 11.11
CA ALA A 220 -23.56 -8.55 11.46
C ALA A 220 -23.79 -7.05 11.71
N ASP A 221 -22.72 -6.27 11.94
CA ASP A 221 -22.82 -4.86 12.27
C ASP A 221 -23.00 -3.99 11.02
N LYS A 222 -24.20 -3.45 10.83
CA LYS A 222 -24.54 -2.61 9.68
C LYS A 222 -23.90 -1.21 9.71
N GLN A 223 -23.30 -0.80 10.83
CA GLN A 223 -22.54 0.45 10.90
C GLN A 223 -21.16 0.34 10.26
N ILE A 224 -20.65 -0.88 10.10
CA ILE A 224 -19.37 -1.14 9.46
C ILE A 224 -19.56 -1.15 7.94
N ASP A 225 -18.69 -0.42 7.25
CA ASP A 225 -18.65 -0.37 5.79
C ASP A 225 -18.60 -1.78 5.17
N ALA A 226 -19.27 -1.95 4.03
CA ALA A 226 -19.38 -3.26 3.40
C ALA A 226 -18.02 -3.82 2.93
N GLY A 227 -17.04 -2.98 2.57
CA GLY A 227 -15.68 -3.41 2.25
C GLY A 227 -14.93 -3.96 3.48
N LEU A 228 -15.11 -3.34 4.65
CA LEU A 228 -14.52 -3.87 5.89
C LEU A 228 -15.22 -5.14 6.38
N ARG A 229 -16.54 -5.24 6.18
CA ARG A 229 -17.28 -6.49 6.45
C ARG A 229 -16.90 -7.60 5.50
N PHE A 230 -16.57 -7.28 4.25
CA PHE A 230 -16.01 -8.23 3.29
C PHE A 230 -14.73 -8.85 3.82
N GLU A 231 -13.78 -8.05 4.32
CA GLU A 231 -12.53 -8.57 4.92
C GLU A 231 -12.81 -9.59 6.04
N ALA A 232 -13.74 -9.28 6.93
CA ALA A 232 -14.13 -10.19 8.01
C ALA A 232 -14.77 -11.49 7.46
N TYR A 233 -15.63 -11.36 6.44
CA TYR A 233 -16.26 -12.52 5.82
C TYR A 233 -15.25 -13.39 5.07
N THR A 234 -14.27 -12.79 4.41
CA THR A 234 -13.17 -13.49 3.75
C THR A 234 -12.40 -14.38 4.73
N GLN A 235 -12.09 -13.89 5.93
CA GLN A 235 -11.43 -14.71 6.95
C GLN A 235 -12.29 -15.89 7.42
N LEU A 236 -13.59 -15.67 7.62
CA LEU A 236 -14.54 -16.75 7.96
C LEU A 236 -14.65 -17.79 6.83
N TYR A 237 -14.77 -17.33 5.59
CA TYR A 237 -14.84 -18.19 4.41
C TYR A 237 -13.56 -19.02 4.23
N CYS A 238 -12.39 -18.42 4.40
CA CYS A 238 -11.12 -19.15 4.32
C CYS A 238 -10.99 -20.23 5.41
N ALA A 239 -11.54 -19.98 6.61
CA ALA A 239 -11.51 -20.95 7.69
C ALA A 239 -12.47 -22.14 7.50
N ASP A 240 -13.63 -21.93 6.86
CA ASP A 240 -14.58 -23.00 6.52
C ASP A 240 -15.36 -22.65 5.24
N LYS A 241 -14.77 -22.97 4.10
CA LYS A 241 -15.35 -22.65 2.78
C LYS A 241 -16.74 -23.25 2.61
N LYS A 242 -16.93 -24.51 3.00
CA LYS A 242 -18.18 -25.24 2.77
C LYS A 242 -19.34 -24.60 3.52
N THR A 243 -19.11 -24.21 4.77
CA THR A 243 -20.16 -23.60 5.61
C THR A 243 -20.50 -22.18 5.16
N HIS A 244 -19.51 -21.42 4.66
CA HIS A 244 -19.69 -19.98 4.40
C HIS A 244 -19.91 -19.63 2.92
N LEU A 245 -19.65 -20.53 1.97
CA LEU A 245 -19.68 -20.24 0.52
C LEU A 245 -20.96 -19.51 0.06
N ALA A 246 -22.14 -20.04 0.39
CA ALA A 246 -23.41 -19.49 -0.09
C ALA A 246 -23.63 -18.06 0.40
N GLY A 247 -23.40 -17.81 1.70
CA GLY A 247 -23.57 -16.49 2.29
C GLY A 247 -22.49 -15.51 1.87
N TYR A 248 -21.24 -15.97 1.72
CA TYR A 248 -20.11 -15.18 1.24
C TYR A 248 -20.35 -14.69 -0.19
N LYS A 249 -20.73 -15.59 -1.10
CA LYS A 249 -21.09 -15.25 -2.48
C LYS A 249 -22.25 -14.25 -2.52
N ALA A 250 -23.34 -14.53 -1.80
CA ALA A 250 -24.51 -13.65 -1.78
C ALA A 250 -24.18 -12.24 -1.28
N PHE A 251 -23.34 -12.14 -0.24
CA PHE A 251 -22.88 -10.86 0.29
C PHE A 251 -22.10 -10.06 -0.75
N ILE A 252 -21.16 -10.69 -1.46
CA ILE A 252 -20.37 -10.02 -2.50
C ILE A 252 -21.29 -9.51 -3.61
N ILE A 253 -22.16 -10.37 -4.15
CA ILE A 253 -23.08 -10.01 -5.25
C ILE A 253 -23.97 -8.82 -4.87
N GLN A 254 -24.46 -8.79 -3.64
CA GLN A 254 -25.30 -7.70 -3.15
C GLN A 254 -24.53 -6.37 -2.97
N SER A 255 -23.24 -6.45 -2.61
CA SER A 255 -22.47 -5.29 -2.15
C SER A 255 -21.61 -4.66 -3.24
N ILE A 256 -21.11 -5.44 -4.20
CA ILE A 256 -20.04 -5.03 -5.12
C ILE A 256 -20.33 -3.74 -5.89
N ASN A 257 -21.57 -3.51 -6.31
CA ASN A 257 -21.96 -2.32 -7.06
C ASN A 257 -22.30 -1.10 -6.18
N GLN A 258 -22.29 -1.25 -4.86
CA GLN A 258 -22.64 -0.19 -3.90
C GLN A 258 -21.39 0.48 -3.29
N LEU A 259 -20.22 -0.15 -3.45
CA LEU A 259 -18.97 0.31 -2.86
C LEU A 259 -18.36 1.45 -3.67
N SER A 260 -17.95 2.53 -2.98
CA SER A 260 -17.21 3.63 -3.59
C SER A 260 -15.74 3.27 -3.82
N ASP A 261 -15.14 2.52 -2.90
CA ASP A 261 -13.73 2.11 -2.99
C ASP A 261 -13.56 1.08 -4.12
N TRP A 262 -12.68 1.39 -5.06
CA TRP A 262 -12.44 0.54 -6.23
C TRP A 262 -11.60 -0.70 -5.87
N ASP A 263 -10.74 -0.61 -4.87
CA ASP A 263 -9.89 -1.71 -4.42
C ASP A 263 -10.77 -2.81 -3.80
N ASP A 264 -11.80 -2.43 -3.06
CA ASP A 264 -12.78 -3.37 -2.52
C ASP A 264 -13.57 -4.08 -3.63
N ARG A 265 -14.02 -3.32 -4.65
CA ARG A 265 -14.72 -3.90 -5.80
C ARG A 265 -13.83 -4.85 -6.59
N TYR A 266 -12.54 -4.52 -6.73
CA TYR A 266 -11.54 -5.39 -7.34
C TYR A 266 -11.45 -6.73 -6.58
N HIS A 267 -11.14 -6.72 -5.27
CA HIS A 267 -11.00 -7.96 -4.49
C HIS A 267 -12.30 -8.78 -4.43
N MET A 268 -13.46 -8.12 -4.46
CA MET A 268 -14.75 -8.81 -4.58
C MET A 268 -14.92 -9.52 -5.93
N ASN A 269 -14.47 -8.93 -7.04
CA ASN A 269 -14.49 -9.59 -8.35
C ASN A 269 -13.51 -10.77 -8.40
N GLU A 270 -12.30 -10.61 -7.84
CA GLU A 270 -11.32 -11.69 -7.70
C GLU A 270 -11.90 -12.89 -6.92
N ALA A 271 -12.63 -12.61 -5.83
CA ALA A 271 -13.30 -13.63 -5.05
C ALA A 271 -14.41 -14.36 -5.83
N LEU A 272 -15.23 -13.64 -6.60
CA LEU A 272 -16.26 -14.25 -7.47
C LEU A 272 -15.63 -15.07 -8.60
N LEU A 273 -14.56 -14.58 -9.22
CA LEU A 273 -13.80 -15.35 -10.22
C LEU A 273 -13.29 -16.65 -9.62
N SER A 274 -12.74 -16.61 -8.41
CA SER A 274 -12.24 -17.79 -7.68
C SER A 274 -13.34 -18.80 -7.32
N ILE A 275 -14.58 -18.35 -7.12
CA ILE A 275 -15.74 -19.23 -6.91
C ILE A 275 -16.14 -19.91 -8.23
N GLY A 276 -16.14 -19.15 -9.34
CA GLY A 276 -16.19 -19.69 -10.70
C GLY A 276 -17.53 -20.28 -11.16
N ASP A 277 -18.59 -20.21 -10.35
CA ASP A 277 -19.92 -20.63 -10.79
C ASP A 277 -20.56 -19.66 -11.81
N GLU A 278 -21.64 -20.09 -12.46
CA GLU A 278 -22.30 -19.33 -13.53
C GLU A 278 -22.78 -17.94 -13.03
N GLU A 279 -23.30 -17.88 -11.82
CA GLU A 279 -23.79 -16.64 -11.22
C GLU A 279 -22.64 -15.66 -10.94
N SER A 280 -21.55 -16.15 -10.34
CA SER A 280 -20.33 -15.37 -10.09
C SER A 280 -19.74 -14.84 -11.40
N THR A 281 -19.65 -15.70 -12.41
CA THR A 281 -19.16 -15.36 -13.75
C THR A 281 -20.04 -14.30 -14.42
N LYS A 282 -21.36 -14.37 -14.28
CA LYS A 282 -22.29 -13.36 -14.79
C LYS A 282 -22.07 -12.00 -14.12
N VAL A 283 -21.85 -11.96 -12.81
CA VAL A 283 -21.60 -10.70 -12.09
C VAL A 283 -20.26 -10.10 -12.51
N VAL A 284 -19.20 -10.90 -12.60
CA VAL A 284 -17.89 -10.40 -13.06
C VAL A 284 -17.96 -9.88 -14.50
N ASN A 285 -18.70 -10.55 -15.39
CA ASN A 285 -18.97 -10.05 -16.75
C ASN A 285 -19.67 -8.67 -16.73
N GLN A 286 -20.63 -8.49 -15.83
CA GLN A 286 -21.30 -7.19 -15.65
C GLN A 286 -20.34 -6.12 -15.14
N SER A 287 -19.47 -6.45 -14.18
CA SER A 287 -18.45 -5.53 -13.67
C SER A 287 -17.43 -5.16 -14.75
N LEU A 288 -16.95 -6.12 -15.54
CA LEU A 288 -16.06 -5.86 -16.67
C LEU A 288 -16.68 -4.88 -17.68
N LEU A 289 -17.99 -4.97 -17.96
CA LEU A 289 -18.67 -4.04 -18.87
C LEU A 289 -18.98 -2.67 -18.26
N ASN A 290 -19.20 -2.60 -16.94
CA ASN A 290 -19.93 -1.49 -16.33
C ASN A 290 -19.21 -0.79 -15.18
N ASP A 291 -18.11 -1.32 -14.63
CA ASP A 291 -17.44 -0.69 -13.49
C ASP A 291 -16.94 0.71 -13.89
N PRO A 292 -17.23 1.76 -13.10
CA PRO A 292 -16.81 3.11 -13.46
C PRO A 292 -15.30 3.32 -13.39
N VAL A 293 -14.53 2.40 -12.80
CA VAL A 293 -13.08 2.53 -12.62
C VAL A 293 -12.34 1.57 -13.54
N ALA A 294 -11.41 2.12 -14.31
CA ALA A 294 -10.64 1.36 -15.31
C ALA A 294 -9.77 0.27 -14.66
N GLU A 295 -9.15 0.56 -13.51
CA GLU A 295 -8.30 -0.37 -12.76
C GLU A 295 -9.04 -1.65 -12.35
N VAL A 296 -10.34 -1.57 -12.03
CA VAL A 296 -11.14 -2.76 -11.71
C VAL A 296 -11.28 -3.66 -12.94
N ARG A 297 -11.53 -3.06 -14.11
CA ARG A 297 -11.68 -3.81 -15.37
C ARG A 297 -10.36 -4.41 -15.84
N GLU A 298 -9.27 -3.66 -15.71
CA GLU A 298 -7.91 -4.11 -16.00
C GLU A 298 -7.52 -5.30 -15.13
N ALA A 299 -7.80 -5.22 -13.82
CA ALA A 299 -7.52 -6.30 -12.91
C ALA A 299 -8.34 -7.56 -13.24
N ILE A 300 -9.63 -7.41 -13.61
CA ILE A 300 -10.42 -8.55 -14.11
C ILE A 300 -9.76 -9.17 -15.35
N LEU A 301 -9.34 -8.37 -16.35
CA LEU A 301 -8.67 -8.90 -17.54
C LEU A 301 -7.36 -9.62 -17.18
N HIS A 302 -6.61 -9.10 -16.23
CA HIS A 302 -5.41 -9.73 -15.70
C HIS A 302 -5.72 -11.09 -15.05
N ASP A 303 -6.71 -11.17 -14.17
CA ASP A 303 -7.09 -12.41 -13.49
C ASP A 303 -7.59 -13.47 -14.48
N LEU A 304 -8.37 -13.05 -15.49
CA LEU A 304 -8.81 -13.93 -16.58
C LEU A 304 -7.62 -14.47 -17.39
N LYS A 305 -6.57 -13.65 -17.54
CA LYS A 305 -5.34 -14.04 -18.22
C LYS A 305 -4.59 -15.11 -17.41
N GLU A 306 -4.41 -14.88 -16.12
CA GLU A 306 -3.75 -15.80 -15.20
C GLU A 306 -4.49 -17.13 -15.07
N GLN A 307 -5.83 -17.11 -15.08
CA GLN A 307 -6.67 -18.29 -14.91
C GLN A 307 -7.02 -19.02 -16.23
N ASP A 308 -6.58 -18.51 -17.39
CA ASP A 308 -6.93 -19.08 -18.71
C ASP A 308 -8.45 -19.18 -18.96
N ARG A 309 -9.20 -18.12 -18.67
CA ARG A 309 -10.68 -18.10 -18.76
C ARG A 309 -11.22 -17.28 -19.93
N VAL A 310 -10.52 -17.33 -21.07
CA VAL A 310 -10.87 -16.53 -22.26
C VAL A 310 -12.27 -16.87 -22.78
N ASP A 311 -12.58 -18.17 -22.94
CA ASP A 311 -13.84 -18.62 -23.56
C ASP A 311 -15.08 -18.19 -22.78
N GLU A 312 -14.99 -18.07 -21.45
CA GLU A 312 -16.10 -17.70 -20.58
C GLU A 312 -16.46 -16.20 -20.66
N PHE A 313 -15.50 -15.36 -21.03
CA PHE A 313 -15.62 -13.90 -21.00
C PHE A 313 -15.50 -13.24 -22.39
N ILE A 314 -15.22 -14.01 -23.44
CA ILE A 314 -14.95 -13.46 -24.77
C ILE A 314 -16.11 -12.65 -25.35
N GLU A 315 -17.36 -13.01 -25.05
CA GLU A 315 -18.51 -12.23 -25.51
C GLU A 315 -18.50 -10.82 -24.92
N THR A 316 -18.29 -10.72 -23.61
CA THR A 316 -18.20 -9.46 -22.86
C THR A 316 -17.02 -8.61 -23.34
N ILE A 317 -15.87 -9.23 -23.55
CA ILE A 317 -14.67 -8.59 -24.10
C ILE A 317 -14.92 -8.07 -25.52
N TYR A 318 -15.62 -8.85 -26.35
CA TYR A 318 -16.03 -8.42 -27.68
C TYR A 318 -16.99 -7.22 -27.61
N GLN A 319 -18.00 -7.23 -26.73
CA GLN A 319 -18.86 -6.06 -26.54
C GLN A 319 -18.07 -4.81 -26.08
N LEU A 320 -17.10 -4.97 -25.19
CA LEU A 320 -16.19 -3.88 -24.79
C LEU A 320 -15.40 -3.32 -25.98
N SER A 321 -14.87 -4.20 -26.84
CA SER A 321 -14.12 -3.80 -28.03
C SER A 321 -14.96 -3.02 -29.07
N LEU A 322 -16.28 -3.16 -29.01
CA LEU A 322 -17.25 -2.41 -29.82
C LEU A 322 -17.71 -1.10 -29.14
N GLY A 323 -17.12 -0.72 -28.01
CA GLY A 323 -17.50 0.48 -27.25
C GLY A 323 -18.85 0.38 -26.55
N LYS A 324 -19.39 -0.84 -26.33
CA LYS A 324 -20.72 -1.05 -25.72
C LYS A 324 -20.73 -1.16 -24.20
N GLY A 325 -19.58 -1.03 -23.55
CA GLY A 325 -19.51 -0.89 -22.09
C GLY A 325 -19.90 0.51 -21.62
N LYS A 326 -20.11 0.69 -20.31
CA LYS A 326 -20.18 2.05 -19.74
C LYS A 326 -18.81 2.70 -19.81
N LYS A 327 -18.79 4.04 -19.91
CA LYS A 327 -17.56 4.81 -19.74
C LYS A 327 -16.96 4.55 -18.36
N CYS A 328 -15.63 4.48 -18.30
CA CYS A 328 -14.86 4.35 -17.07
C CYS A 328 -13.74 5.38 -17.05
N SER A 329 -13.22 5.67 -15.86
CA SER A 329 -12.10 6.57 -15.64
C SER A 329 -11.06 5.94 -14.72
N GLY A 330 -9.79 6.25 -14.96
CA GLY A 330 -8.68 5.84 -14.15
C GLY A 330 -8.56 6.69 -12.88
N VAL A 331 -8.17 6.05 -11.78
CA VAL A 331 -7.92 6.73 -10.50
C VAL A 331 -6.42 6.88 -10.20
N SER A 332 -5.56 6.17 -10.94
CA SER A 332 -4.11 6.16 -10.72
C SER A 332 -3.42 7.35 -11.38
N MET A 333 -2.68 8.13 -10.58
CA MET A 333 -1.81 9.23 -11.04
C MET A 333 -0.73 8.81 -12.06
N ASN A 334 -0.44 7.51 -12.18
CA ASN A 334 0.51 6.96 -13.15
C ASN A 334 0.03 7.03 -14.61
N ARG A 335 -1.22 7.44 -14.88
CA ARG A 335 -1.75 7.63 -16.24
C ARG A 335 -1.28 8.93 -16.89
N MET A 336 0.01 9.25 -16.80
CA MET A 336 0.60 10.46 -17.39
C MET A 336 0.55 10.54 -18.92
N MET A 337 -0.14 9.62 -19.62
CA MET A 337 -0.18 9.56 -21.09
C MET A 337 -1.53 9.12 -21.69
N ILE A 338 -2.66 9.23 -20.99
CA ILE A 338 -3.98 8.90 -21.58
C ILE A 338 -4.79 10.19 -21.73
N LEU A 339 -5.00 10.61 -22.99
CA LEU A 339 -5.81 11.77 -23.34
C LEU A 339 -7.29 11.47 -23.06
N GLU A 340 -8.01 12.46 -22.55
CA GLU A 340 -9.46 12.41 -22.40
C GLU A 340 -10.12 11.94 -23.72
N GLY A 341 -10.85 10.82 -23.64
CA GLY A 341 -11.72 10.37 -24.74
C GLY A 341 -11.45 8.97 -25.28
N GLU A 342 -10.35 8.31 -24.90
CA GLU A 342 -10.22 6.87 -25.13
C GLU A 342 -11.17 6.12 -24.18
N THR A 343 -11.78 5.03 -24.62
CA THR A 343 -12.22 3.98 -23.69
C THR A 343 -10.96 3.55 -22.95
N GLU A 344 -10.79 4.06 -21.74
CA GLU A 344 -9.53 4.12 -20.96
C GLU A 344 -8.78 2.79 -20.75
N ILE A 345 -9.34 1.67 -21.21
CA ILE A 345 -8.82 0.31 -21.14
C ILE A 345 -8.46 -0.28 -22.52
N SER A 346 -8.50 0.52 -23.60
CA SER A 346 -8.29 0.05 -24.98
C SER A 346 -6.92 -0.59 -25.19
N HIS A 347 -5.89 -0.03 -24.56
CA HIS A 347 -4.55 -0.60 -24.58
C HIS A 347 -4.53 -2.00 -23.94
N ASP A 348 -5.02 -2.13 -22.71
CA ASP A 348 -5.05 -3.39 -21.97
C ASP A 348 -5.92 -4.45 -22.65
N LEU A 349 -7.05 -4.04 -23.23
CA LEU A 349 -7.88 -4.94 -24.05
C LEU A 349 -7.11 -5.48 -25.26
N ARG A 350 -6.34 -4.64 -25.97
CA ARG A 350 -5.51 -5.09 -27.11
C ARG A 350 -4.43 -6.06 -26.64
N GLU A 351 -3.76 -5.78 -25.53
CA GLU A 351 -2.75 -6.68 -24.97
C GLU A 351 -3.33 -8.04 -24.57
N TYR A 352 -4.47 -8.04 -23.87
CA TYR A 352 -5.18 -9.26 -23.50
C TYR A 352 -5.58 -10.07 -24.74
N LEU A 353 -6.19 -9.43 -25.74
CA LEU A 353 -6.64 -10.11 -26.96
C LEU A 353 -5.49 -10.67 -27.79
N ARG A 354 -4.35 -9.96 -27.88
CA ARG A 354 -3.14 -10.46 -28.56
C ARG A 354 -2.57 -11.68 -27.87
N TRP A 355 -2.53 -11.68 -26.53
CA TRP A 355 -2.14 -12.86 -25.77
C TRP A 355 -3.13 -14.02 -26.01
N ALA A 356 -4.43 -13.76 -25.96
CA ALA A 356 -5.46 -14.77 -26.18
C ALA A 356 -5.39 -15.38 -27.58
N GLN A 357 -5.08 -14.57 -28.60
CA GLN A 357 -4.92 -15.01 -30.00
C GLN A 357 -3.82 -16.08 -30.17
N GLN A 358 -2.79 -16.08 -29.32
CA GLN A 358 -1.67 -17.03 -29.37
C GLN A 358 -2.04 -18.42 -28.83
N LYS A 359 -3.23 -18.59 -28.23
CA LYS A 359 -3.67 -19.85 -27.67
C LYS A 359 -4.13 -20.83 -28.74
N LYS A 360 -3.72 -22.09 -28.60
CA LYS A 360 -3.95 -23.15 -29.61
C LYS A 360 -5.28 -23.90 -29.44
N ASN A 361 -5.87 -23.86 -28.24
CA ASN A 361 -6.99 -24.73 -27.86
C ASN A 361 -8.32 -23.96 -27.65
N LEU A 362 -8.47 -22.77 -28.24
CA LEU A 362 -9.71 -22.01 -28.11
C LEU A 362 -10.78 -22.54 -29.07
N LYS A 363 -12.05 -22.36 -28.71
CA LYS A 363 -13.16 -22.65 -29.62
C LYS A 363 -13.05 -21.76 -30.87
N GLN A 364 -13.47 -22.29 -32.02
CA GLN A 364 -13.40 -21.54 -33.29
C GLN A 364 -14.17 -20.20 -33.20
N GLU A 365 -15.33 -20.20 -32.54
CA GLU A 365 -16.12 -18.99 -32.30
C GLU A 365 -15.36 -17.95 -31.46
N THR A 366 -14.61 -18.39 -30.45
CA THR A 366 -13.74 -17.53 -29.64
C THR A 366 -12.63 -16.93 -30.49
N HIS A 367 -11.97 -17.72 -31.35
CA HIS A 367 -10.97 -17.20 -32.30
C HIS A 367 -11.54 -16.11 -33.21
N ILE A 368 -12.74 -16.33 -33.76
CA ILE A 368 -13.41 -15.34 -34.61
C ILE A 368 -13.67 -14.05 -33.82
N LYS A 369 -14.23 -14.16 -32.60
CA LYS A 369 -14.49 -12.99 -31.75
C LYS A 369 -13.24 -12.25 -31.34
N ILE A 370 -12.13 -12.95 -31.03
CA ILE A 370 -10.83 -12.31 -30.75
C ILE A 370 -10.37 -11.48 -31.95
N HIS A 371 -10.43 -12.06 -33.16
CA HIS A 371 -10.03 -11.35 -34.37
C HIS A 371 -10.92 -10.12 -34.63
N SER A 372 -12.24 -10.29 -34.56
CA SER A 372 -13.18 -9.18 -34.73
C SER A 372 -13.02 -8.10 -33.66
N ALA A 373 -12.70 -8.46 -32.42
CA ALA A 373 -12.44 -7.51 -31.34
C ALA A 373 -11.18 -6.67 -31.61
N LEU A 374 -10.09 -7.31 -32.05
CA LEU A 374 -8.86 -6.63 -32.43
C LEU A 374 -9.07 -5.68 -33.62
N GLU A 375 -9.86 -6.10 -34.62
CA GLU A 375 -10.23 -5.22 -35.73
C GLU A 375 -11.05 -4.02 -35.26
N ALA A 376 -12.04 -4.21 -34.40
CA ALA A 376 -12.89 -3.14 -33.87
C ALA A 376 -12.05 -2.07 -33.16
N LEU A 377 -11.14 -2.51 -32.29
CA LEU A 377 -10.21 -1.62 -31.59
C LEU A 377 -9.27 -0.88 -32.53
N THR A 378 -8.95 -1.42 -33.71
CA THR A 378 -8.06 -0.78 -34.70
C THR A 378 -8.78 0.26 -35.57
N ARG A 379 -10.09 0.08 -35.80
CA ARG A 379 -10.92 1.01 -36.60
C ARG A 379 -11.27 2.29 -35.84
N GLU A 380 -11.34 2.23 -34.52
CA GLU A 380 -11.27 3.42 -33.68
C GLU A 380 -9.87 4.03 -33.85
N LYS A 381 -9.74 5.03 -34.73
CA LYS A 381 -8.47 5.74 -34.92
C LYS A 381 -8.00 6.25 -33.55
N PRO A 382 -6.75 5.98 -33.17
CA PRO A 382 -6.15 6.71 -32.06
C PRO A 382 -6.15 8.19 -32.45
N ASN A 383 -6.80 9.05 -31.68
CA ASN A 383 -6.36 10.45 -31.58
C ASN A 383 -5.12 10.51 -30.68
N SER A 384 -4.19 9.57 -30.87
CA SER A 384 -2.95 9.47 -30.10
C SER A 384 -1.79 9.83 -31.04
N PRO A 385 -0.98 10.85 -30.73
CA PRO A 385 0.15 11.25 -31.55
C PRO A 385 1.36 10.28 -31.44
N TYR A 386 1.20 9.10 -30.84
CA TYR A 386 2.30 8.18 -30.52
C TYR A 386 2.40 6.93 -31.40
N GLU A 387 1.92 6.96 -32.64
CA GLU A 387 2.43 6.06 -33.70
C GLU A 387 3.81 6.52 -34.19
N ILE A 388 4.78 6.66 -33.28
CA ILE A 388 6.22 6.75 -33.61
C ILE A 388 7.04 6.01 -32.53
N TYR A 389 6.67 4.77 -32.24
CA TYR A 389 7.67 3.77 -31.84
C TYR A 389 7.31 2.49 -32.59
N GLY A 390 7.59 2.55 -33.89
CA GLY A 390 7.71 1.35 -34.70
C GLY A 390 8.84 0.46 -34.19
N ASP A 391 8.76 -0.78 -34.64
CA ASP A 391 9.77 -1.84 -34.53
C ASP A 391 11.22 -1.35 -34.52
N GLY A 392 12.07 -2.17 -33.90
CA GLY A 392 13.48 -1.93 -33.65
C GLY A 392 14.32 -1.38 -34.80
N ASP A 393 15.52 -0.93 -34.42
CA ASP A 393 16.61 -0.43 -35.27
C ASP A 393 16.58 1.05 -35.69
N SER A 394 16.39 1.98 -34.75
CA SER A 394 16.60 3.43 -35.02
C SER A 394 17.59 4.16 -34.10
N PHE A 395 18.48 3.44 -33.41
CA PHE A 395 19.56 4.08 -32.64
C PHE A 395 20.83 4.40 -33.46
N GLU A 396 20.97 3.86 -34.69
CA GLU A 396 22.16 4.06 -35.55
C GLU A 396 21.98 5.18 -36.61
N GLU A 397 20.75 5.54 -37.01
CA GLU A 397 20.56 6.53 -38.09
C GLU A 397 20.65 8.01 -37.66
N ASN A 398 20.56 8.30 -36.36
CA ASN A 398 20.61 9.68 -35.85
C ASN A 398 22.02 10.26 -35.68
N LYS A 399 23.08 9.49 -35.98
CA LYS A 399 24.46 10.03 -36.06
C LYS A 399 24.82 10.59 -37.44
N LYS A 400 24.14 10.17 -38.52
CA LYS A 400 24.48 10.60 -39.89
C LYS A 400 23.80 11.90 -40.34
N LYS A 401 22.76 12.36 -39.64
CA LYS A 401 22.02 13.59 -40.00
C LYS A 401 22.49 14.86 -39.27
N ARG A 402 23.51 14.77 -38.39
CA ARG A 402 24.10 15.93 -37.69
C ARG A 402 25.45 16.41 -38.25
N SER A 403 25.98 15.79 -39.31
CA SER A 403 27.26 16.21 -39.93
C SER A 403 27.12 16.87 -41.30
N VAL A 404 25.91 17.22 -41.73
CA VAL A 404 25.67 17.93 -43.01
C VAL A 404 24.69 19.06 -42.75
N ASN A 405 25.18 20.16 -42.17
CA ASN A 405 24.67 21.53 -42.32
C ASN A 405 25.41 22.46 -41.35
N GLU A 406 26.71 22.64 -41.57
CA GLU A 406 27.36 23.91 -41.22
C GLU A 406 27.69 24.61 -42.55
N PRO A 407 27.04 25.74 -42.90
CA PRO A 407 27.57 26.61 -43.91
C PRO A 407 28.72 27.42 -43.29
N ALA A 408 29.93 27.20 -43.78
CA ALA A 408 31.08 28.05 -43.57
C ALA A 408 30.73 29.50 -43.95
N ARG A 409 30.98 30.44 -43.03
CA ARG A 409 31.22 31.85 -43.38
C ARG A 409 32.33 32.42 -42.50
N THR A 410 33.47 32.60 -43.18
CA THR A 410 34.43 33.73 -43.14
C THR A 410 34.42 34.65 -41.94
#